data_AF-A0A821D4X9-F1
#
_entry.id   AF-A0A821D4X9-F1
#
_cell.length_a   1.000
_cell.length_b   1.000
_cell.length_c   1.000
_cell.angle_alpha   90.00
_cell.angle_beta   90.00
_cell.angle_gamma   90.00
#
_symmetry.space_group_name_H-M   'P 1'
#
loop_
_entity.id
_entity.type
_entity.pdbx_description
1 polymer ?
#
loop_
_entity_poly.entity_id
_entity_poly.type
_entity_poly.pdbx_seq_one_letter_code
_entity_poly.pdbx_strand_id
1 'polypeptide(L)'
;ACAGCKLRFGSEHSKHHCRKCGHVFCDICTKYRRIVPWIDTENPVRVCLNCSDNSKSQSSSLETHKQLSQKIYTNDSSDDSISTVSSEEQLTDLYLTPIDIFDIEQPATVDIPTSRRVYESVKSGLEKIGVNYPIELIKESTRPNYWKPDNECYACYICKRVFNNTTNRLHHCRSCGDGVCENCSPNQRPVPERDWLTPVRVCKLCDEIKNVSNSND
;
A
#
# COMPACT_ATOMS: atom_id res chain seq x y z
N ALA A 1 5.20 26.35 9.70
CA ALA A 1 5.47 24.95 10.06
C ALA A 1 4.29 24.08 9.61
N CYS A 2 4.49 22.78 9.41
CA CYS A 2 3.43 21.83 9.07
C CYS A 2 2.33 21.85 10.15
N ALA A 3 1.08 22.02 9.74
CA ALA A 3 -0.05 22.10 10.67
C ALA A 3 -0.25 20.79 11.45
N GLY A 4 0.07 19.64 10.84
CA GLY A 4 -0.06 18.30 11.43
C GLY A 4 1.08 17.94 12.40
N CYS A 5 2.34 17.97 11.94
CA CYS A 5 3.48 17.48 12.73
C CYS A 5 4.42 18.56 13.27
N LYS A 6 4.13 19.85 13.01
CA LYS A 6 4.93 21.02 13.42
C LYS A 6 6.33 21.12 12.81
N LEU A 7 6.67 20.26 11.84
CA LEU A 7 7.90 20.36 11.05
C LEU A 7 8.08 21.77 10.47
N ARG A 8 9.26 22.38 10.66
CA ARG A 8 9.59 23.67 10.03
C ARG A 8 9.89 23.45 8.55
N PHE A 9 9.35 24.32 7.71
CA PHE A 9 9.62 24.26 6.27
C PHE A 9 10.91 25.03 5.97
N GLY A 10 11.84 24.39 5.27
CA GLY A 10 13.07 24.98 4.74
C GLY A 10 13.21 24.71 3.25
N SER A 11 14.40 24.90 2.67
CA SER A 11 14.71 24.58 1.26
C SER A 11 14.50 23.10 0.92
N GLU A 12 14.68 22.21 1.90
CA GLU A 12 14.62 20.76 1.72
C GLU A 12 13.21 20.17 1.92
N HIS A 13 12.24 20.98 2.38
CA HIS A 13 10.91 20.52 2.76
C HIS A 13 9.81 21.30 2.04
N SER A 14 9.19 20.65 1.05
CA SER A 14 8.12 21.26 0.25
C SER A 14 6.85 21.53 1.08
N LYS A 15 6.20 22.67 0.78
CA LYS A 15 4.94 23.10 1.39
C LYS A 15 3.77 22.60 0.54
N HIS A 16 2.78 21.97 1.18
CA HIS A 16 1.60 21.47 0.51
C HIS A 16 0.32 21.92 1.21
N HIS A 17 -0.64 22.45 0.45
CA HIS A 17 -1.93 22.86 0.99
C HIS A 17 -2.89 21.66 1.03
N CYS A 18 -3.65 21.48 2.10
CA CYS A 18 -4.83 20.63 2.06
C CYS A 18 -5.91 21.34 1.25
N ARG A 19 -6.46 20.71 0.22
CA ARG A 19 -7.52 21.34 -0.58
C ARG A 19 -8.84 21.45 0.19
N LYS A 20 -9.10 20.54 1.14
CA LYS A 20 -10.32 20.57 1.98
C LYS A 20 -10.28 21.65 3.07
N CYS A 21 -9.20 21.76 3.86
CA CYS A 21 -9.11 22.69 5.00
C CYS A 21 -8.18 23.89 4.79
N GLY A 22 -7.46 23.98 3.68
CA GLY A 22 -6.60 25.12 3.34
C GLY A 22 -5.26 25.20 4.08
N HIS A 23 -5.07 24.49 5.20
CA HIS A 23 -3.82 24.53 5.96
C HIS A 23 -2.61 23.97 5.20
N VAL A 24 -1.42 24.40 5.62
CA VAL A 24 -0.13 24.01 5.03
C VAL A 24 0.49 22.84 5.81
N PHE A 25 0.96 21.82 5.08
CA PHE A 25 1.51 20.58 5.62
C PHE A 25 2.76 20.14 4.83
N CYS A 26 3.51 19.19 5.38
CA CYS A 26 4.52 18.44 4.64
C CYS A 26 3.87 17.37 3.76
N ASP A 27 4.66 16.75 2.87
CA ASP A 27 4.16 15.75 1.92
C ASP A 27 3.56 14.54 2.64
N ILE A 28 4.19 14.08 3.74
CA ILE A 28 3.67 12.99 4.58
C ILE A 28 2.31 13.33 5.20
N CYS A 29 2.18 14.51 5.81
CA CYS A 29 0.93 14.92 6.45
C CYS A 29 -0.20 15.22 5.47
N THR A 30 0.09 15.33 4.16
CA THR A 30 -0.90 15.50 3.09
C THR A 30 -0.79 14.46 1.99
N LYS A 31 -0.37 13.23 2.31
CA LYS A 31 -0.22 12.16 1.32
C LYS A 31 -1.56 11.67 0.74
N TYR A 32 -2.67 12.01 1.40
CA TYR A 32 -3.99 11.52 1.05
C TYR A 32 -4.60 12.29 -0.10
N ARG A 33 -5.44 11.62 -0.88
CA ARG A 33 -6.28 12.25 -1.90
C ARG A 33 -7.71 11.75 -1.76
N ARG A 34 -8.68 12.63 -1.92
CA ARG A 34 -10.09 12.29 -1.94
C ARG A 34 -10.87 13.28 -2.78
N ILE A 35 -12.05 12.87 -3.23
CA ILE A 35 -13.00 13.79 -3.84
C ILE A 35 -13.47 14.78 -2.76
N VAL A 36 -13.40 16.06 -3.11
CA VAL A 36 -13.93 17.17 -2.31
C VAL A 36 -15.02 17.78 -3.18
N PRO A 37 -16.29 17.38 -3.01
CA PRO A 37 -17.37 17.64 -3.99
C PRO A 37 -17.58 19.12 -4.34
N TRP A 38 -17.17 20.04 -3.48
CA TRP A 38 -17.29 21.49 -3.71
C TRP A 38 -16.05 22.14 -4.35
N ILE A 39 -15.00 21.37 -4.64
CA ILE A 39 -13.77 21.83 -5.30
C ILE A 39 -13.63 21.15 -6.65
N ASP A 40 -13.76 19.83 -6.65
CA ASP A 40 -13.68 18.99 -7.83
C ASP A 40 -14.48 17.72 -7.54
N THR A 41 -15.49 17.48 -8.36
CA THR A 41 -16.40 16.34 -8.25
C THR A 41 -15.84 15.06 -8.87
N GLU A 42 -14.77 15.16 -9.64
CA GLU A 42 -14.27 14.10 -10.52
C GLU A 42 -12.84 13.66 -10.14
N ASN A 43 -11.99 14.60 -9.70
CA ASN A 43 -10.60 14.30 -9.37
C ASN A 43 -10.34 14.35 -7.86
N PRO A 44 -9.70 13.31 -7.30
CA PRO A 44 -9.34 13.32 -5.89
C PRO A 44 -8.21 14.31 -5.64
N VAL A 45 -8.49 15.33 -4.84
CA VAL A 45 -7.56 16.40 -4.50
C VAL A 45 -6.77 16.06 -3.23
N ARG A 46 -5.56 16.60 -3.13
CA ARG A 46 -4.68 16.38 -1.98
C ARG A 46 -5.31 16.89 -0.68
N VAL A 47 -5.38 16.05 0.34
CA VAL A 47 -5.90 16.40 1.67
C VAL A 47 -4.98 15.93 2.80
N CYS A 48 -5.14 16.51 3.99
CA CYS A 48 -4.44 16.04 5.19
C CYS A 48 -5.11 14.80 5.78
N LEU A 49 -4.44 14.12 6.71
CA LEU A 49 -4.98 12.94 7.42
C LEU A 49 -6.37 13.20 8.00
N ASN A 50 -6.54 14.31 8.71
CA ASN A 50 -7.84 14.60 9.33
C ASN A 50 -8.95 14.86 8.30
N CYS A 51 -8.57 15.28 7.10
CA CYS A 51 -9.49 15.55 6.01
C CYS A 51 -9.73 14.31 5.12
N SER A 52 -8.91 13.27 5.21
CA SER A 52 -9.05 12.05 4.41
C SER A 52 -10.18 11.15 4.89
N ASP A 53 -10.34 11.00 6.20
CA ASP A 53 -11.37 10.13 6.80
C ASP A 53 -12.57 10.88 7.36
N ASN A 54 -13.74 10.24 7.30
CA ASN A 54 -15.02 10.74 7.83
C ASN A 54 -15.39 10.12 9.20
N SER A 55 -14.55 9.27 9.79
CA SER A 55 -14.85 8.53 11.04
C SER A 55 -13.95 8.95 12.21
N LYS A 56 -14.52 8.96 13.42
CA LYS A 56 -14.01 9.58 14.67
C LYS A 56 -12.80 8.87 15.33
N SER A 57 -12.11 7.96 14.66
CA SER A 57 -10.99 7.19 15.24
C SER A 57 -9.63 7.79 14.84
N GLN A 58 -9.26 8.95 15.40
CA GLN A 58 -8.09 9.72 14.92
C GLN A 58 -6.93 9.92 15.90
N SER A 59 -6.99 9.43 17.15
CA SER A 59 -5.91 9.70 18.11
C SER A 59 -4.63 8.88 17.85
N SER A 60 -4.74 7.59 17.55
CA SER A 60 -3.57 6.72 17.36
C SER A 60 -2.84 6.96 16.03
N SER A 61 -3.57 7.04 14.91
CA SER A 61 -3.00 7.24 13.57
C SER A 61 -2.30 8.60 13.43
N LEU A 62 -2.81 9.65 14.09
CA LEU A 62 -2.21 10.98 14.06
C LEU A 62 -0.86 11.02 14.80
N GLU A 63 -0.74 10.32 15.92
CA GLU A 63 0.49 10.25 16.71
C GLU A 63 1.56 9.42 16.00
N THR A 64 1.19 8.27 15.42
CA THR A 64 2.08 7.46 14.57
C THR A 64 2.58 8.28 13.38
N HIS A 65 1.69 9.02 12.69
CA HIS A 65 2.09 9.86 11.57
C HIS A 65 3.00 11.02 11.97
N LYS A 66 2.77 11.61 13.14
CA LYS A 66 3.61 12.68 13.69
C LYS A 66 5.02 12.16 14.00
N GLN A 67 5.13 11.01 14.67
CA GLN A 67 6.41 10.37 14.99
C GLN A 67 7.19 9.95 13.73
N LEU A 68 6.54 9.31 12.76
CA LEU A 68 7.15 8.95 11.48
C LEU A 68 7.64 10.18 10.71
N SER A 69 6.84 11.25 10.67
CA SER A 69 7.25 12.46 9.96
C SER A 69 8.43 13.16 10.62
N GLN A 70 8.53 13.17 11.95
CA GLN A 70 9.69 13.70 12.64
C GLN A 70 10.92 12.84 12.33
N LYS A 71 10.81 11.51 12.49
CA LYS A 71 11.90 10.58 12.24
C LYS A 71 12.44 10.57 10.80
N ILE A 72 11.57 10.78 9.80
CA ILE A 72 11.97 10.82 8.38
C ILE A 72 12.69 12.13 8.02
N TYR A 73 12.33 13.24 8.67
CA TYR A 73 12.81 14.58 8.32
C TYR A 73 13.88 15.13 9.30
N THR A 74 14.13 14.47 10.42
CA THR A 74 15.27 14.70 11.29
C THR A 74 16.23 13.52 11.18
N ASN A 75 17.08 13.51 10.15
CA ASN A 75 18.28 12.67 10.19
C ASN A 75 19.26 13.29 11.21
N ASP A 76 18.97 13.16 12.50
CA ASP A 76 19.99 13.37 13.53
C ASP A 76 20.72 12.05 13.73
N SER A 77 21.89 11.96 13.12
CA SER A 77 22.86 10.90 13.30
C SER A 77 23.56 11.08 14.64
N SER A 78 23.07 10.41 15.67
CA SER A 78 23.88 10.07 16.85
C SER A 78 23.44 8.71 17.41
N ASP A 79 24.45 8.02 17.94
CA ASP A 79 24.65 6.57 18.08
C ASP A 79 23.76 5.84 19.11
N ASP A 80 23.77 4.50 18.98
CA ASP A 80 23.40 3.40 19.89
C ASP A 80 22.77 3.70 21.26
N SER A 81 21.59 3.11 21.53
CA SER A 81 21.34 2.18 22.67
C SER A 81 19.84 1.85 22.94
N ILE A 82 19.57 0.54 22.90
CA ILE A 82 18.57 -0.35 23.55
C ILE A 82 17.53 0.19 24.56
N SER A 83 16.30 -0.35 24.51
CA SER A 83 15.68 -1.02 25.67
C SER A 83 14.57 -2.01 25.28
N THR A 84 14.88 -3.30 25.51
CA THR A 84 13.92 -4.36 25.79
C THR A 84 13.08 -3.97 26.99
N VAL A 85 11.76 -4.04 26.86
CA VAL A 85 10.85 -4.18 28.01
C VAL A 85 10.03 -5.43 27.79
N SER A 86 10.45 -6.49 28.49
CA SER A 86 9.61 -7.64 28.79
C SER A 86 8.77 -7.25 30.01
N SER A 87 7.47 -7.45 29.95
CA SER A 87 6.71 -8.11 31.02
C SER A 87 5.27 -8.30 30.57
N GLU A 88 4.90 -9.57 30.62
CA GLU A 88 3.57 -10.14 30.44
C GLU A 88 2.56 -9.53 31.43
N GLU A 89 1.31 -9.34 31.00
CA GLU A 89 0.15 -9.89 31.73
C GLU A 89 -1.11 -9.89 30.84
N GLN A 90 -1.46 -11.09 30.42
CA GLN A 90 -2.80 -11.71 30.45
C GLN A 90 -4.02 -10.90 29.97
N LEU A 91 -4.43 -11.17 28.73
CA LEU A 91 -5.84 -11.46 28.44
C LEU A 91 -5.91 -12.74 27.61
N THR A 92 -6.14 -13.84 28.32
CA THR A 92 -6.53 -15.13 27.77
C THR A 92 -7.99 -15.07 27.28
N ASP A 93 -8.29 -15.96 26.34
CA ASP A 93 -9.62 -16.50 26.03
C ASP A 93 -10.55 -15.68 25.14
N LEU A 94 -10.37 -15.87 23.82
CA LEU A 94 -11.41 -16.44 22.96
C LEU A 94 -10.76 -16.93 21.66
N TYR A 95 -10.01 -18.02 21.79
CA TYR A 95 -9.87 -18.96 20.69
C TYR A 95 -11.27 -19.51 20.41
N LEU A 96 -11.78 -19.31 19.20
CA LEU A 96 -12.79 -20.19 18.64
C LEU A 96 -12.11 -20.98 17.53
N THR A 97 -12.32 -22.29 17.64
CA THR A 97 -11.71 -23.39 16.91
C THR A 97 -12.00 -23.33 15.41
N PRO A 98 -11.23 -24.07 14.57
CA PRO A 98 -11.52 -24.22 13.17
C PRO A 98 -12.91 -24.86 13.03
N ILE A 99 -13.83 -24.19 12.33
CA ILE A 99 -15.04 -24.85 11.83
C ILE A 99 -14.65 -25.44 10.48
N ASP A 100 -14.76 -26.76 10.40
CA ASP A 100 -14.71 -27.51 9.15
C ASP A 100 -15.73 -26.93 8.17
N ILE A 101 -15.24 -26.30 7.10
CA ILE A 101 -16.02 -26.01 5.89
C ILE A 101 -15.39 -26.85 4.76
N PHE A 102 -15.48 -28.17 4.93
CA PHE A 102 -15.64 -29.09 3.81
C PHE A 102 -17.15 -29.21 3.56
N ASP A 103 -17.53 -29.31 2.28
CA ASP A 103 -18.90 -29.48 1.75
C ASP A 103 -19.76 -28.21 1.57
N ILE A 104 -19.19 -27.21 0.89
CA ILE A 104 -19.97 -26.54 -0.16
C ILE A 104 -19.38 -27.01 -1.48
N GLU A 105 -20.11 -27.86 -2.21
CA GLU A 105 -19.82 -28.15 -3.61
C GLU A 105 -19.66 -26.81 -4.34
N GLN A 106 -18.42 -26.43 -4.66
CA GLN A 106 -18.16 -25.30 -5.53
C GLN A 106 -18.67 -25.70 -6.92
N PRO A 107 -19.71 -25.04 -7.47
CA PRO A 107 -20.04 -25.25 -8.87
C PRO A 107 -18.85 -24.75 -9.71
N ALA A 108 -18.44 -25.61 -10.64
CA ALA A 108 -17.41 -25.46 -11.68
C ALA A 108 -16.68 -24.12 -11.75
N THR A 109 -15.35 -24.21 -11.69
CA THR A 109 -14.35 -23.19 -12.05
C THR A 109 -14.82 -22.32 -13.23
N VAL A 110 -15.34 -21.14 -12.93
CA VAL A 110 -15.44 -20.08 -13.93
C VAL A 110 -14.03 -19.53 -14.07
N ASP A 111 -13.46 -19.64 -15.27
CA ASP A 111 -12.16 -19.02 -15.61
C ASP A 111 -12.24 -17.51 -15.34
N ILE A 112 -11.87 -17.08 -14.13
CA ILE A 112 -11.74 -15.66 -13.81
C ILE A 112 -10.50 -15.19 -14.57
N PRO A 113 -10.62 -14.30 -15.57
CA PRO A 113 -9.46 -13.86 -16.33
C PRO A 113 -8.47 -13.21 -15.37
N THR A 114 -7.17 -13.39 -15.62
CA THR A 114 -6.14 -12.70 -14.82
C THR A 114 -6.46 -11.22 -14.73
N SER A 115 -6.14 -10.62 -13.58
CA SER A 115 -6.52 -9.24 -13.25
C SER A 115 -6.10 -8.23 -14.35
N ARG A 116 -5.02 -8.55 -15.07
CA ARG A 116 -4.56 -7.87 -16.29
C ARG A 116 -5.50 -8.04 -17.48
N ARG A 117 -5.96 -9.26 -17.78
CA ARG A 117 -6.93 -9.52 -18.87
C ARG A 117 -8.26 -8.83 -18.61
N VAL A 118 -8.74 -8.84 -17.37
CA VAL A 118 -9.95 -8.09 -16.98
C VAL A 118 -9.74 -6.60 -17.22
N TYR A 119 -8.62 -6.04 -16.75
CA TYR A 119 -8.29 -4.63 -16.99
C TYR A 119 -8.21 -4.29 -18.49
N GLU A 120 -7.52 -5.11 -19.29
CA GLU A 120 -7.33 -4.88 -20.73
C GLU A 120 -8.65 -5.00 -21.50
N SER A 121 -9.50 -5.99 -21.17
CA SER A 121 -10.83 -6.16 -21.77
C SER A 121 -11.78 -5.03 -21.39
N VAL A 122 -11.79 -4.61 -20.12
CA VAL A 122 -12.61 -3.49 -19.64
C VAL A 122 -12.13 -2.18 -20.28
N LYS A 123 -10.83 -1.92 -20.30
CA LYS A 123 -10.25 -0.72 -20.93
C LYS A 123 -10.59 -0.65 -22.43
N SER A 124 -10.43 -1.76 -23.16
CA SER A 124 -10.75 -1.81 -24.59
C SER A 124 -12.25 -1.64 -24.85
N GLY A 125 -13.11 -2.21 -23.99
CA GLY A 125 -14.56 -2.01 -24.06
C GLY A 125 -14.97 -0.56 -23.83
N LEU A 126 -14.42 0.08 -22.79
CA LEU A 126 -14.73 1.47 -22.44
C LEU A 126 -14.24 2.46 -23.50
N GLU A 127 -13.07 2.22 -24.11
CA GLU A 127 -12.55 3.02 -25.23
C GLU A 127 -13.50 2.98 -26.45
N LYS A 128 -14.11 1.83 -26.74
CA LYS A 128 -15.06 1.68 -27.85
C LYS A 128 -16.42 2.34 -27.59
N ILE A 129 -16.84 2.45 -26.34
CA ILE A 129 -18.12 3.06 -25.94
C ILE A 129 -17.94 4.58 -25.70
N GLY A 130 -16.73 5.13 -25.81
CA GLY A 130 -16.45 6.55 -25.62
C GLY A 130 -16.69 7.02 -24.18
N VAL A 131 -16.69 6.09 -23.21
CA VAL A 131 -16.90 6.40 -21.79
C VAL A 131 -15.55 6.71 -21.15
N ASN A 132 -15.40 7.95 -20.68
CA ASN A 132 -14.23 8.34 -19.90
C ASN A 132 -14.42 7.89 -18.45
N TYR A 133 -13.97 6.67 -18.12
CA TYR A 133 -14.05 6.10 -16.77
C TYR A 133 -12.74 6.34 -16.01
N PRO A 134 -12.77 6.64 -14.69
CA PRO A 134 -11.55 6.83 -13.92
C PRO A 134 -10.72 5.54 -13.88
N ILE A 135 -9.60 5.56 -14.61
CA ILE A 135 -8.65 4.44 -14.71
C ILE A 135 -8.20 3.93 -13.33
N GLU A 136 -8.17 4.81 -12.32
CA GLU A 136 -7.82 4.44 -10.94
C GLU A 136 -8.86 3.52 -10.28
N LEU A 137 -10.16 3.69 -10.54
CA LEU A 137 -11.18 2.76 -10.03
C LEU A 137 -11.12 1.40 -10.72
N ILE A 138 -10.76 1.36 -12.02
CA ILE A 138 -10.52 0.10 -12.72
C ILE A 138 -9.30 -0.59 -12.11
N LYS A 139 -8.20 0.15 -11.86
CA LYS A 139 -6.99 -0.40 -11.22
C LYS A 139 -7.27 -0.95 -9.82
N GLU A 140 -8.14 -0.33 -9.04
CA GLU A 140 -8.52 -0.83 -7.70
C GLU A 140 -9.37 -2.09 -7.80
N SER A 141 -10.38 -2.11 -8.67
CA SER A 141 -11.25 -3.29 -8.89
C SER A 141 -10.57 -4.46 -9.61
N THR A 142 -9.41 -4.24 -10.24
CA THR A 142 -8.63 -5.26 -10.98
C THR A 142 -7.31 -5.62 -10.27
N ARG A 143 -7.12 -5.19 -9.02
CA ARG A 143 -6.02 -5.71 -8.20
C ARG A 143 -6.46 -7.03 -7.55
N PRO A 144 -5.61 -8.08 -7.53
CA PRO A 144 -5.91 -9.27 -6.76
C PRO A 144 -6.09 -8.94 -5.27
N ASN A 145 -7.06 -9.56 -4.60
CA ASN A 145 -7.39 -9.27 -3.19
C ASN A 145 -6.22 -9.45 -2.21
N TYR A 146 -5.20 -10.24 -2.58
CA TYR A 146 -4.02 -10.46 -1.75
C TYR A 146 -2.94 -9.36 -1.90
N TRP A 147 -3.08 -8.44 -2.85
CA TRP A 147 -2.16 -7.32 -2.98
C TRP A 147 -2.46 -6.27 -1.92
N LYS A 148 -1.42 -5.87 -1.19
CA LYS A 148 -1.52 -4.75 -0.28
C LYS A 148 -1.79 -3.48 -1.10
N PRO A 149 -2.82 -2.70 -0.78
CA PRO A 149 -3.09 -1.44 -1.46
C PRO A 149 -1.90 -0.48 -1.45
N ASP A 150 -1.74 0.30 -2.54
CA ASP A 150 -0.61 1.24 -2.68
C ASP A 150 -0.50 2.23 -1.51
N ASN A 151 -1.63 2.67 -0.96
CA ASN A 151 -1.70 3.60 0.18
C ASN A 151 -1.27 2.96 1.52
N GLU A 152 -1.20 1.63 1.62
CA GLU A 152 -0.69 0.91 2.79
C GLU A 152 0.80 0.57 2.66
N CYS A 153 1.37 0.71 1.45
CA CYS A 153 2.77 0.45 1.16
C CYS A 153 3.63 1.72 1.33
N TYR A 154 4.09 2.01 2.55
CA TYR A 154 4.92 3.20 2.81
C TYR A 154 6.41 2.99 2.58
N ALA A 155 6.88 1.76 2.69
CA ALA A 155 8.28 1.41 2.58
C ALA A 155 8.43 0.02 1.97
N CYS A 156 9.58 -0.23 1.35
CA CYS A 156 9.88 -1.53 0.78
C CYS A 156 9.79 -2.62 1.85
N TYR A 157 9.02 -3.67 1.58
CA TYR A 157 8.83 -4.80 2.49
C TYR A 157 10.14 -5.50 2.86
N ILE A 158 11.13 -5.48 1.97
CA ILE A 158 12.45 -6.07 2.19
C ILE A 158 13.39 -5.05 2.86
N CYS A 159 13.82 -4.01 2.14
CA CYS A 159 14.87 -3.10 2.64
C CYS A 159 14.36 -1.95 3.51
N LYS A 160 13.05 -1.84 3.74
CA LYS A 160 12.40 -0.81 4.55
C LYS A 160 12.64 0.65 4.12
N ARG A 161 13.24 0.88 2.95
CA ARG A 161 13.37 2.23 2.36
C ARG A 161 12.00 2.79 1.97
N VAL A 162 11.71 4.01 2.41
CA VAL A 162 10.45 4.73 2.15
C VAL A 162 10.28 4.98 0.65
N PHE A 163 9.10 4.69 0.13
CA PHE A 163 8.81 4.90 -1.28
C PHE A 163 8.68 6.38 -1.61
N ASN A 164 9.12 6.75 -2.81
CA ASN A 164 8.95 8.07 -3.39
C ASN A 164 8.78 7.95 -4.92
N ASN A 165 8.33 9.01 -5.56
CA ASN A 165 8.00 8.97 -6.99
C ASN A 165 9.22 9.08 -7.92
N THR A 166 10.43 9.31 -7.38
CA THR A 166 11.61 9.66 -8.18
C THR A 166 12.63 8.53 -8.21
N THR A 167 13.13 8.10 -7.04
CA THR A 167 14.28 7.20 -6.90
C THR A 167 13.91 5.85 -6.31
N ASN A 168 12.87 5.77 -5.49
CA ASN A 168 12.45 4.54 -4.83
C ASN A 168 10.96 4.30 -5.09
N ARG A 169 10.61 3.92 -6.32
CA ARG A 169 9.22 3.70 -6.73
C ARG A 169 8.65 2.42 -6.13
N LEU A 170 7.33 2.43 -5.90
CA LEU A 170 6.58 1.28 -5.41
C LEU A 170 6.34 0.26 -6.54
N HIS A 171 6.61 -1.01 -6.27
CA HIS A 171 6.23 -2.16 -7.09
C HIS A 171 5.59 -3.23 -6.20
N HIS A 172 4.67 -4.04 -6.73
CA HIS A 172 4.09 -5.14 -5.95
C HIS A 172 4.76 -6.48 -6.31
N CYS A 173 5.01 -7.31 -5.30
CA CYS A 173 5.37 -8.71 -5.51
C CYS A 173 4.12 -9.50 -5.90
N ARG A 174 4.16 -10.23 -7.02
CA ARG A 174 3.00 -11.01 -7.48
C ARG A 174 2.76 -12.29 -6.68
N SER A 175 3.72 -12.70 -5.84
CA SER A 175 3.58 -13.88 -4.98
C SER A 175 2.99 -13.53 -3.61
N CYS A 176 3.56 -12.54 -2.89
CA CYS A 176 3.07 -12.15 -1.56
C CYS A 176 2.15 -10.92 -1.54
N GLY A 177 2.15 -10.08 -2.58
CA GLY A 177 1.31 -8.88 -2.64
C GLY A 177 1.87 -7.63 -1.96
N ASP A 178 3.01 -7.70 -1.26
CA ASP A 178 3.60 -6.53 -0.59
C ASP A 178 4.31 -5.57 -1.56
N GLY A 179 4.37 -4.30 -1.14
CA GLY A 179 5.14 -3.25 -1.79
C GLY A 179 6.65 -3.44 -1.63
N VAL A 180 7.37 -3.49 -2.75
CA VAL A 180 8.83 -3.67 -2.86
C VAL A 180 9.44 -2.68 -3.84
N CYS A 181 10.70 -2.33 -3.64
CA CYS A 181 11.43 -1.49 -4.60
C CYS A 181 12.11 -2.32 -5.69
N GLU A 182 12.60 -1.65 -6.73
CA GLU A 182 13.28 -2.26 -7.87
C GLU A 182 14.44 -3.18 -7.41
N ASN A 183 15.36 -2.69 -6.58
CA ASN A 183 16.52 -3.44 -6.10
C ASN A 183 16.15 -4.67 -5.24
N CYS A 184 14.95 -4.68 -4.65
CA CYS A 184 14.45 -5.77 -3.81
C CYS A 184 13.55 -6.75 -4.59
N SER A 185 13.30 -6.49 -5.87
CA SER A 185 12.49 -7.35 -6.73
C SER A 185 13.05 -7.43 -8.15
N PRO A 186 14.33 -7.82 -8.33
CA PRO A 186 14.98 -7.84 -9.63
C PRO A 186 14.47 -8.95 -10.55
N ASN A 187 13.91 -10.02 -9.97
CA ASN A 187 13.59 -11.24 -10.70
C ASN A 187 12.12 -11.29 -11.12
N GLN A 188 11.87 -12.02 -12.20
CA GLN A 188 10.54 -12.37 -12.67
C GLN A 188 10.43 -13.88 -12.83
N ARG A 189 9.34 -14.46 -12.35
CA ARG A 189 9.02 -15.88 -12.53
C ARG A 189 7.51 -16.10 -12.54
N PRO A 190 7.04 -17.24 -13.07
CA PRO A 190 5.64 -17.64 -12.89
C PRO A 190 5.29 -17.79 -11.41
N VAL A 191 4.03 -17.54 -11.08
CA VAL A 191 3.42 -17.76 -9.76
C VAL A 191 2.12 -18.56 -9.99
N PRO A 192 2.21 -19.88 -10.30
CA PRO A 192 1.05 -20.69 -10.63
C PRO A 192 0.03 -20.78 -9.49
N GLU A 193 0.49 -20.77 -8.22
CA GLU A 193 -0.40 -20.74 -7.05
C GLU A 193 -1.28 -19.49 -6.93
N ARG A 194 -1.04 -18.48 -7.78
CA ARG A 194 -1.81 -17.24 -7.89
C ARG A 194 -2.27 -16.97 -9.34
N ASP A 195 -2.30 -18.01 -10.18
CA ASP A 195 -2.71 -17.98 -11.59
C ASP A 195 -1.86 -17.06 -12.50
N TRP A 196 -0.64 -16.71 -12.09
CA TRP A 196 0.32 -16.04 -12.95
C TRP A 196 1.17 -17.06 -13.71
N LEU A 197 0.66 -17.55 -14.83
CA LEU A 197 1.35 -18.54 -15.67
C LEU A 197 2.54 -17.95 -16.43
N THR A 198 2.53 -16.64 -16.68
CA THR A 198 3.65 -15.93 -17.31
C THR A 198 4.61 -15.36 -16.25
N PRO A 199 5.90 -15.14 -16.59
CA PRO A 199 6.83 -14.51 -15.67
C PRO A 199 6.35 -13.13 -15.20
N VAL A 200 6.26 -12.97 -13.88
CA VAL A 200 5.86 -11.73 -13.22
C VAL A 200 6.83 -11.37 -12.10
N ARG A 201 6.90 -10.08 -11.76
CA ARG A 201 7.82 -9.57 -10.73
C ARG A 201 7.55 -10.22 -9.37
N VAL A 202 8.61 -10.78 -8.79
CA VAL A 202 8.62 -11.31 -7.43
C VAL A 202 9.70 -10.62 -6.61
N CYS A 203 9.49 -10.52 -5.30
CA CYS A 203 10.50 -10.01 -4.40
C CYS A 203 11.56 -11.09 -4.12
N LYS A 204 12.78 -10.70 -3.73
CA LYS A 204 13.88 -11.63 -3.45
C LYS A 204 13.48 -12.74 -2.46
N LEU A 205 12.77 -12.38 -1.39
CA LEU A 205 12.29 -13.35 -0.40
C LEU A 205 11.39 -14.44 -1.01
N CYS A 206 10.39 -14.03 -1.81
CA CYS A 206 9.50 -14.99 -2.48
C CYS A 206 10.23 -15.82 -3.55
N ASP A 207 11.29 -15.28 -4.14
CA ASP A 207 12.10 -15.98 -5.13
C ASP A 207 12.95 -17.08 -4.47
N GLU A 208 13.64 -16.73 -3.38
CA GLU A 208 14.45 -17.64 -2.56
C GLU A 208 13.62 -18.80 -2.00
N ILE A 209 12.44 -18.52 -1.42
CA ILE A 209 11.55 -19.56 -0.86
C ILE A 209 11.17 -20.62 -1.92
N LYS A 210 10.90 -20.20 -3.16
CA LYS A 210 10.56 -21.14 -4.23
C LYS A 210 11.76 -21.94 -4.74
N ASN A 211 12.96 -21.34 -4.74
CA ASN A 211 14.16 -22.06 -5.12
C ASN A 211 14.50 -23.16 -4.11
N VAL A 212 14.28 -22.91 -2.82
CA VAL A 212 14.46 -23.93 -1.76
C VAL A 212 13.41 -25.05 -1.86
N SER A 213 12.15 -24.73 -2.17
CA SER A 213 11.15 -25.79 -2.34
C SER A 213 11.49 -26.71 -3.51
N ASN A 214 12.02 -26.16 -4.61
CA ASN A 214 12.36 -26.94 -5.80
C ASN A 214 13.65 -27.76 -5.68
N SER A 215 14.53 -27.44 -4.72
CA SER A 215 15.77 -28.21 -4.49
C SER A 215 15.59 -29.40 -3.56
N ASN A 216 14.44 -29.49 -2.89
CA ASN A 216 14.11 -30.56 -1.94
C ASN A 216 13.15 -31.61 -2.52
N ASP A 217 12.75 -31.45 -3.79
CA ASP A 217 12.01 -32.42 -4.61
C ASP A 217 12.98 -33.13 -5.59
#